data_AF-A0A7V9KTR5-F1
#
_entry.id   AF-A0A7V9KTR5-F1
#
_cell.length_a   1.000
_cell.length_b   1.000
_cell.length_c   1.000
_cell.angle_alpha   90.00
_cell.angle_beta   90.00
_cell.angle_gamma   90.00
#
_symmetry.space_group_name_H-M   'P 1'
#
loop_
_entity.id
_entity.type
_entity.pdbx_description
1 polymer ?
#
loop_
_entity_poly.entity_id
_entity_poly.type
_entity_poly.pdbx_seq_one_letter_code
_entity_poly.pdbx_strand_id
1 'polypeptide(L)'
;SDERFDWTQSGLEQDAEAAAKGLSLNRIEDGAFDPNHKNDYYFLTTEGGSTEPSPYEPGVDRDGGGLWRLRFRNVEHPELGGTLTLMLDGSERPYLNKPDNMTIDYYGNLLIQEDPGGNDHLARIVAYNIRTGARGVLARFDRALFGVTNPAGVEPDDRAVLTTDEESSGIIPTDKLFGQGTFMFDAEVHTQKTLPPGTGPGTVEEYVELGQLLIMKVDSWGKVYTIG
;
A
#
# COMPACT_ATOMS: atom_id res chain seq x y z
N SER A 1 -19.25 -8.12 32.42
CA SER A 1 -18.81 -9.53 32.36
C SER A 1 -17.45 -9.52 31.70
N ASP A 2 -16.43 -10.05 32.35
CA ASP A 2 -15.13 -10.25 31.69
C ASP A 2 -15.28 -11.42 30.73
N GLU A 3 -15.62 -11.09 29.49
CA GLU A 3 -15.60 -12.05 28.40
C GLU A 3 -14.14 -12.44 28.17
N ARG A 4 -13.81 -13.70 28.46
CA ARG A 4 -12.48 -14.25 28.21
C ARG A 4 -12.47 -14.83 26.81
N PHE A 5 -11.67 -14.23 25.94
CA PHE A 5 -11.35 -14.81 24.64
C PHE A 5 -10.47 -16.03 24.84
N ASP A 6 -10.84 -17.15 24.21
CA ASP A 6 -9.99 -18.33 24.17
C ASP A 6 -8.98 -18.17 23.03
N TRP A 7 -7.75 -17.80 23.40
CA TRP A 7 -6.63 -17.58 22.48
C TRP A 7 -6.05 -18.87 21.89
N THR A 8 -6.58 -20.04 22.26
CA THR A 8 -6.15 -21.34 21.74
C THR A 8 -7.03 -21.85 20.59
N GLN A 9 -8.12 -21.13 20.29
CA GLN A 9 -9.01 -21.40 19.15
C GLN A 9 -8.30 -21.27 17.81
N SER A 10 -8.82 -21.91 16.76
CA SER A 10 -8.29 -21.77 15.40
C SER A 10 -8.45 -20.34 14.86
N GLY A 11 -7.66 -19.96 13.87
CA GLY A 11 -7.79 -18.63 13.24
C GLY A 11 -9.20 -18.36 12.68
N LEU A 12 -9.86 -19.39 12.12
CA LEU A 12 -11.23 -19.30 11.63
C LEU A 12 -12.25 -19.01 12.75
N GLU A 13 -12.09 -19.65 13.91
CA GLU A 13 -12.97 -19.45 15.06
C GLU A 13 -12.72 -18.08 15.71
N GLN A 14 -11.46 -17.65 15.79
CA GLN A 14 -11.10 -16.30 16.25
C GLN A 14 -11.69 -15.23 15.32
N ASP A 15 -11.67 -15.44 14.00
CA ASP A 15 -12.26 -14.51 13.03
C ASP A 15 -13.79 -14.47 13.13
N ALA A 16 -14.45 -15.63 13.28
CA ALA A 16 -15.90 -15.69 13.51
C ALA A 16 -16.31 -15.00 14.84
N GLU A 17 -15.51 -15.15 15.89
CA GLU A 17 -15.75 -14.48 17.17
C GLU A 17 -15.49 -12.96 17.07
N ALA A 18 -14.44 -12.54 16.37
CA ALA A 18 -14.15 -11.13 16.08
C ALA A 18 -15.27 -10.48 15.26
N ALA A 19 -15.79 -11.15 14.24
CA ALA A 19 -16.92 -10.67 13.45
C ALA A 19 -18.21 -10.56 14.28
N ALA A 20 -18.43 -11.46 15.24
CA ALA A 20 -19.62 -11.46 16.07
C ALA A 20 -19.57 -10.44 17.23
N LYS A 21 -18.38 -10.12 17.75
CA LYS A 21 -18.22 -9.42 19.03
C LYS A 21 -17.23 -8.26 19.01
N GLY A 22 -16.46 -8.10 17.94
CA GLY A 22 -15.31 -7.21 17.87
C GLY A 22 -15.28 -6.36 16.61
N LEU A 23 -14.07 -5.92 16.28
CA LEU A 23 -13.75 -5.23 15.04
C LEU A 23 -13.00 -6.23 14.14
N SER A 24 -13.51 -6.41 12.92
CA SER A 24 -12.79 -7.11 11.86
C SER A 24 -12.19 -6.08 10.89
N LEU A 25 -10.94 -6.31 10.50
CA LEU A 25 -10.22 -5.54 9.49
C LEU A 25 -9.78 -6.52 8.41
N ASN A 26 -9.89 -6.11 7.14
CA ASN A 26 -9.47 -6.96 6.03
C ASN A 26 -7.99 -6.75 5.78
N ARG A 27 -7.20 -7.83 5.82
CA ARG A 27 -5.81 -7.86 5.33
C ARG A 27 -4.99 -6.64 5.79
N ILE A 28 -4.72 -6.58 7.08
CA ILE A 28 -3.78 -5.60 7.64
C ILE A 28 -2.40 -5.90 7.04
N GLU A 29 -1.81 -4.93 6.37
CA GLU A 29 -0.48 -5.02 5.77
C GLU A 29 0.51 -4.17 6.59
N ASP A 30 1.26 -3.27 5.96
CA ASP A 30 2.33 -2.53 6.60
C ASP A 30 1.85 -1.37 7.48
N GLY A 31 2.75 -0.86 8.32
CA GLY A 31 2.48 0.28 9.18
C GLY A 31 3.72 0.92 9.78
N ALA A 32 3.57 2.18 10.18
CA ALA A 32 4.65 2.97 10.77
C ALA A 32 4.15 3.88 11.89
N PHE A 33 4.97 4.04 12.93
CA PHE A 33 4.77 5.07 13.94
C PHE A 33 5.07 6.45 13.36
N ASP A 34 4.31 7.48 13.76
CA ASP A 34 4.68 8.86 13.51
C ASP A 34 5.97 9.19 14.30
N PRO A 35 7.09 9.48 13.62
CA PRO A 35 8.36 9.75 14.29
C PRO A 35 8.34 11.01 15.17
N ASN A 36 7.34 11.90 15.00
CA ASN A 36 7.14 13.10 15.82
C ASN A 36 6.01 12.96 16.85
N HIS A 37 5.17 11.93 16.75
CA HIS A 37 4.10 11.64 17.70
C HIS A 37 4.08 10.16 18.06
N LYS A 38 4.90 9.76 19.03
CA LYS A 38 5.09 8.35 19.46
C LYS A 38 3.82 7.56 19.80
N ASN A 39 2.71 8.23 20.08
CA ASN A 39 1.44 7.60 20.40
C ASN A 39 0.59 7.28 19.16
N ASP A 40 1.00 7.72 17.97
CA ASP A 40 0.26 7.51 16.73
C ASP A 40 0.97 6.46 15.88
N TYR A 41 0.26 5.36 15.63
CA TYR A 41 0.63 4.32 14.69
C TYR A 41 -0.32 4.35 13.50
N TYR A 42 0.22 4.33 12.29
CA TYR A 42 -0.55 4.28 11.06
C TYR A 42 -0.34 2.91 10.42
N PHE A 43 -1.38 2.36 9.82
CA PHE A 43 -1.29 1.09 9.10
C PHE A 43 -2.28 1.04 7.95
N LEU A 44 -2.03 0.12 7.03
CA LEU A 44 -2.87 -0.11 5.88
C LEU A 44 -3.71 -1.38 6.05
N THR A 45 -4.91 -1.33 5.49
CA THR A 45 -5.65 -2.52 5.08
C THR A 45 -5.68 -2.51 3.57
N THR A 46 -5.24 -3.58 2.90
CA THR A 46 -5.25 -3.61 1.42
C THR A 46 -6.69 -3.70 0.86
N GLU A 47 -7.65 -4.14 1.68
CA GLU A 47 -9.04 -4.35 1.29
C GLU A 47 -10.05 -3.80 2.32
N GLY A 48 -11.33 -3.79 1.95
CA GLY A 48 -12.43 -3.35 2.81
C GLY A 48 -12.80 -1.87 2.71
N GLY A 49 -12.29 -1.19 1.69
CA GLY A 49 -12.58 0.22 1.40
C GLY A 49 -13.69 0.41 0.38
N SER A 50 -13.73 1.61 -0.21
CA SER A 50 -14.60 1.93 -1.33
C SER A 50 -14.24 1.09 -2.55
N THR A 51 -15.25 0.48 -3.18
CA THR A 51 -15.13 -0.28 -4.43
C THR A 51 -15.63 0.48 -5.65
N GLU A 52 -15.98 1.77 -5.49
CA GLU A 52 -16.42 2.61 -6.60
C GLU A 52 -15.29 2.72 -7.65
N PRO A 53 -15.56 2.45 -8.95
CA PRO A 53 -14.52 2.53 -9.97
C PRO A 53 -13.87 3.91 -10.04
N SER A 54 -12.55 3.92 -10.27
CA SER A 54 -11.82 5.16 -10.48
C SER A 54 -12.28 5.83 -11.78
N PRO A 55 -12.56 7.15 -11.80
CA PRO A 55 -12.86 7.87 -13.05
C PRO A 55 -11.65 7.94 -14.00
N TYR A 56 -10.44 7.63 -13.51
CA TYR A 56 -9.21 7.62 -14.30
C TYR A 56 -8.92 6.25 -14.94
N GLU A 57 -9.56 5.19 -14.43
CA GLU A 57 -9.39 3.79 -14.87
C GLU A 57 -10.76 3.11 -14.94
N PRO A 58 -11.64 3.55 -15.86
CA PRO A 58 -12.99 3.01 -15.95
C PRO A 58 -12.95 1.53 -16.36
N GLY A 59 -13.68 0.70 -15.61
CA GLY A 59 -13.79 -0.74 -15.88
C GLY A 59 -12.73 -1.60 -15.18
N VAL A 60 -11.82 -1.00 -14.43
CA VAL A 60 -10.89 -1.72 -13.55
C VAL A 60 -11.58 -1.93 -12.19
N ASP A 61 -11.63 -3.18 -11.72
CA ASP A 61 -12.13 -3.51 -10.39
C ASP A 61 -11.26 -2.84 -9.33
N ARG A 62 -11.86 -2.31 -8.27
CA ARG A 62 -11.13 -1.56 -7.24
C ARG A 62 -11.54 -2.01 -5.84
N ASP A 63 -10.56 -2.09 -4.96
CA ASP A 63 -10.79 -2.03 -3.52
C ASP A 63 -9.86 -0.98 -2.93
N GLY A 64 -10.45 0.07 -2.36
CA GLY A 64 -9.71 1.20 -1.81
C GLY A 64 -8.85 0.88 -0.61
N GLY A 65 -9.09 -0.27 0.03
CA GLY A 65 -8.46 -0.57 1.30
C GLY A 65 -8.69 0.54 2.32
N GLY A 66 -7.71 0.80 3.17
CA GLY A 66 -7.80 1.90 4.10
C GLY A 66 -6.47 2.31 4.70
N LEU A 67 -6.29 3.61 4.92
CA LEU A 67 -5.28 4.16 5.80
C LEU A 67 -5.90 4.38 7.17
N TRP A 68 -5.40 3.70 8.18
CA TRP A 68 -5.87 3.81 9.55
C TRP A 68 -4.85 4.50 10.44
N ARG A 69 -5.33 5.18 11.49
CA ARG A 69 -4.50 5.64 12.60
C ARG A 69 -5.01 5.06 13.91
N LEU A 70 -4.14 4.34 14.61
CA LEU A 70 -4.31 3.99 16.02
C LEU A 70 -3.55 5.01 16.88
N ARG A 71 -4.31 5.80 17.65
CA ARG A 71 -3.77 6.75 18.63
C ARG A 71 -3.88 6.16 20.03
N PHE A 72 -2.77 5.72 20.60
CA PHE A 72 -2.70 5.27 21.99
C PHE A 72 -2.89 6.44 22.96
N ARG A 73 -3.53 6.19 24.11
CA ARG A 73 -3.48 7.14 25.23
C ARG A 73 -2.04 7.32 25.71
N ASN A 74 -1.31 6.21 25.80
CA ASN A 74 0.13 6.15 26.02
C ASN A 74 0.67 4.87 25.39
N VAL A 75 1.55 4.97 24.41
CA VAL A 75 2.13 3.80 23.73
C VAL A 75 2.98 2.93 24.68
N GLU A 76 3.53 3.50 25.74
CA GLU A 76 4.28 2.76 26.77
C GLU A 76 3.36 1.96 27.71
N HIS A 77 2.05 2.26 27.67
CA HIS A 77 0.99 1.62 28.46
C HIS A 77 -0.24 1.36 27.56
N PRO A 78 -0.14 0.45 26.56
CA PRO A 78 -1.17 0.24 25.55
C PRO A 78 -2.50 -0.27 26.12
N GLU A 79 -2.48 -0.87 27.32
CA GLU A 79 -3.67 -1.30 28.06
C GLU A 79 -4.60 -0.15 28.48
N LEU A 80 -4.09 1.09 28.49
CA LEU A 80 -4.92 2.29 28.66
C LEU A 80 -5.82 2.56 27.45
N GLY A 81 -5.66 1.79 26.38
CA GLY A 81 -6.44 1.85 25.16
C GLY A 81 -6.02 2.99 24.24
N GLY A 82 -6.84 3.22 23.23
CA GLY A 82 -6.60 4.22 22.21
C GLY A 82 -7.84 4.53 21.39
N THR A 83 -7.65 5.29 20.33
CA THR A 83 -8.67 5.61 19.33
C THR A 83 -8.19 5.15 17.98
N LEU A 84 -8.98 4.29 17.33
CA LEU A 84 -8.78 3.92 15.94
C LEU A 84 -9.56 4.89 15.04
N THR A 85 -8.95 5.40 13.98
CA THR A 85 -9.56 6.34 13.04
C THR A 85 -9.24 5.90 11.61
N LEU A 86 -10.28 5.73 10.79
CA LEU A 86 -10.13 5.58 9.33
C LEU A 86 -9.82 6.96 8.74
N MET A 87 -8.66 7.08 8.10
CA MET A 87 -8.14 8.34 7.55
C MET A 87 -8.42 8.47 6.06
N LEU A 88 -8.36 7.35 5.32
CA LEU A 88 -8.73 7.21 3.91
C LEU A 88 -9.38 5.84 3.74
N ASP A 89 -10.46 5.76 2.96
CA ASP A 89 -11.09 4.49 2.56
C ASP A 89 -11.02 4.25 1.04
N GLY A 90 -10.31 5.13 0.33
CA GLY A 90 -10.15 5.08 -1.11
C GLY A 90 -11.31 5.69 -1.90
N SER A 91 -12.36 6.20 -1.23
CA SER A 91 -13.36 7.08 -1.88
C SER A 91 -12.75 8.43 -2.23
N GLU A 92 -11.67 8.83 -1.55
CA GLU A 92 -10.97 10.07 -1.79
C GLU A 92 -10.00 9.95 -2.97
N ARG A 93 -9.90 11.00 -3.79
CA ARG A 93 -8.79 11.13 -4.76
C ARG A 93 -7.45 10.93 -4.05
N PRO A 94 -6.46 10.23 -4.62
CA PRO A 94 -6.40 9.75 -6.00
C PRO A 94 -7.10 8.39 -6.24
N TYR A 95 -8.01 7.98 -5.35
CA TYR A 95 -8.72 6.70 -5.36
C TYR A 95 -7.72 5.56 -5.21
N LEU A 96 -7.33 5.30 -3.96
CA LEU A 96 -6.41 4.20 -3.64
C LEU A 96 -6.96 2.89 -4.20
N ASN A 97 -6.07 1.97 -4.54
CA ASN A 97 -6.41 0.60 -4.90
C ASN A 97 -5.37 -0.33 -4.29
N LYS A 98 -5.79 -1.25 -3.42
CA LYS A 98 -4.92 -2.24 -2.79
C LYS A 98 -3.65 -1.63 -2.13
N PRO A 99 -3.78 -0.67 -1.20
CA PRO A 99 -2.63 -0.11 -0.51
C PRO A 99 -1.97 -1.17 0.40
N ASP A 100 -0.66 -1.36 0.28
CA ASP A 100 0.05 -2.49 0.92
C ASP A 100 1.18 -2.02 1.84
N ASN A 101 2.28 -1.51 1.27
CA ASN A 101 3.44 -1.06 2.06
C ASN A 101 3.43 0.44 2.34
N MET A 102 4.07 0.86 3.44
CA MET A 102 4.11 2.28 3.78
C MET A 102 5.29 2.72 4.64
N THR A 103 5.54 4.02 4.63
CA THR A 103 6.46 4.64 5.57
C THR A 103 6.07 6.05 5.93
N ILE A 104 6.69 6.61 6.96
CA ILE A 104 6.52 8.00 7.38
C ILE A 104 7.90 8.62 7.59
N ASP A 105 8.17 9.75 6.94
CA ASP A 105 9.38 10.53 7.19
C ASP A 105 9.24 11.46 8.42
N TYR A 106 10.37 12.01 8.89
CA TYR A 106 10.40 12.97 9.98
C TYR A 106 9.67 14.29 9.70
N TYR A 107 9.17 14.52 8.48
CA TYR A 107 8.48 15.74 8.08
C TYR A 107 6.96 15.56 7.95
N GLY A 108 6.45 14.36 8.27
CA GLY A 108 5.03 14.02 8.23
C GLY A 108 4.52 13.68 6.83
N ASN A 109 5.41 13.28 5.93
CA ASN A 109 5.03 12.72 4.63
C ASN A 109 4.94 11.20 4.79
N LEU A 110 3.72 10.70 4.67
CA LEU A 110 3.42 9.27 4.64
C LEU A 110 3.37 8.83 3.19
N LEU A 111 4.15 7.81 2.82
CA LEU A 111 4.13 7.21 1.48
C LEU A 111 3.47 5.84 1.57
N ILE A 112 2.59 5.57 0.61
CA ILE A 112 1.84 4.32 0.45
C ILE A 112 2.27 3.73 -0.89
N GLN A 113 2.60 2.44 -0.89
CA GLN A 113 2.84 1.64 -2.09
C GLN A 113 1.61 0.75 -2.32
N GLU A 114 1.12 0.71 -3.55
CA GLU A 114 -0.01 -0.15 -3.93
C GLU A 114 0.50 -1.46 -4.52
N ASP A 115 -0.15 -2.56 -4.15
CA ASP A 115 0.05 -3.90 -4.72
C ASP A 115 -1.23 -4.32 -5.46
N PRO A 116 -1.27 -4.25 -6.81
CA PRO A 116 -2.46 -4.62 -7.56
C PRO A 116 -2.81 -6.11 -7.44
N GLY A 117 -1.88 -7.00 -7.06
CA GLY A 117 -2.14 -8.43 -6.95
C GLY A 117 -2.75 -9.03 -8.22
N GLY A 118 -2.19 -8.67 -9.38
CA GLY A 118 -2.66 -9.05 -10.71
C GLY A 118 -3.87 -8.27 -11.25
N ASN A 119 -4.38 -7.26 -10.54
CA ASN A 119 -5.40 -6.35 -11.03
C ASN A 119 -4.89 -5.49 -12.20
N ASP A 120 -5.74 -5.14 -13.17
CA ASP A 120 -5.42 -4.24 -14.31
C ASP A 120 -5.22 -2.75 -13.88
N HIS A 121 -4.76 -2.52 -12.65
CA HIS A 121 -4.42 -1.24 -12.07
C HIS A 121 -2.92 -1.00 -12.16
N LEU A 122 -2.52 0.21 -12.56
CA LEU A 122 -1.10 0.58 -12.60
C LEU A 122 -0.61 0.99 -11.22
N ALA A 123 0.23 0.17 -10.58
CA ALA A 123 0.71 0.40 -9.22
C ALA A 123 1.41 1.75 -9.03
N ARG A 124 1.21 2.37 -7.87
CA ARG A 124 1.67 3.73 -7.57
C ARG A 124 2.32 3.82 -6.19
N ILE A 125 3.15 4.86 -6.05
CA ILE A 125 3.50 5.40 -4.75
C ILE A 125 2.66 6.66 -4.54
N VAL A 126 1.80 6.65 -3.52
CA VAL A 126 0.91 7.76 -3.16
C VAL A 126 1.43 8.43 -1.89
N ALA A 127 1.51 9.76 -1.92
CA ALA A 127 1.90 10.55 -0.75
C ALA A 127 0.67 11.12 -0.04
N TYR A 128 0.69 11.08 1.29
CA TYR A 128 -0.29 11.68 2.18
C TYR A 128 0.41 12.50 3.26
N ASN A 129 0.00 13.76 3.46
CA ASN A 129 0.52 14.59 4.54
C ASN A 129 -0.32 14.39 5.80
N ILE A 130 0.26 13.81 6.85
CA ILE A 130 -0.48 13.42 8.05
C ILE A 130 -1.07 14.59 8.85
N ARG A 131 -0.55 15.82 8.64
CA ARG A 131 -1.04 17.03 9.31
C ARG A 131 -2.18 17.68 8.54
N THR A 132 -2.09 17.73 7.22
CA THR A 132 -3.02 18.52 6.39
C THR A 132 -4.03 17.69 5.62
N GLY A 133 -3.84 16.37 5.52
CA GLY A 133 -4.62 15.48 4.66
C GLY A 133 -4.37 15.67 3.16
N ALA A 134 -3.43 16.56 2.80
CA ALA A 134 -3.08 16.82 1.42
C ALA A 134 -2.37 15.60 0.83
N ARG A 135 -2.68 15.27 -0.43
CA ARG A 135 -2.24 14.02 -1.04
C ARG A 135 -2.01 14.13 -2.54
N GLY A 136 -1.38 13.11 -3.11
CA GLY A 136 -1.14 13.02 -4.54
C GLY A 136 -0.29 11.81 -4.91
N VAL A 137 -0.29 11.47 -6.20
CA VAL A 137 0.56 10.41 -6.74
C VAL A 137 1.98 10.94 -6.88
N LEU A 138 2.94 10.26 -6.25
CA LEU A 138 4.35 10.63 -6.26
C LEU A 138 5.11 9.93 -7.39
N ALA A 139 4.89 8.62 -7.55
CA ALA A 139 5.47 7.80 -8.60
C ALA A 139 4.45 6.75 -9.06
N ARG A 140 4.70 6.17 -10.24
CA ARG A 140 3.94 5.04 -10.80
C ARG A 140 4.83 4.23 -11.73
N PHE A 141 4.49 2.99 -11.94
CA PHE A 141 5.09 2.16 -12.98
C PHE A 141 4.85 2.73 -14.39
N ASP A 142 5.65 2.33 -15.37
CA ASP A 142 5.48 2.76 -16.75
C ASP A 142 4.30 2.03 -17.39
N ARG A 143 3.23 2.77 -17.73
CA ARG A 143 2.03 2.23 -18.37
C ARG A 143 2.29 1.55 -19.72
N ALA A 144 3.42 1.83 -20.37
CA ALA A 144 3.80 1.12 -21.60
C ALA A 144 4.26 -0.33 -21.33
N LEU A 145 4.63 -0.64 -20.08
CA LEU A 145 5.17 -1.92 -19.64
C LEU A 145 4.25 -2.66 -18.64
N PHE A 146 3.36 -1.94 -17.95
CA PHE A 146 2.64 -2.40 -16.76
C PHE A 146 1.16 -1.98 -16.74
N GLY A 147 0.37 -2.66 -15.90
CA GLY A 147 -0.96 -2.22 -15.47
C GLY A 147 -2.07 -2.15 -16.53
N VAL A 148 -1.97 -2.88 -17.65
CA VAL A 148 -3.11 -3.10 -18.57
C VAL A 148 -2.89 -4.36 -19.43
N THR A 149 -3.83 -5.30 -19.42
CA THR A 149 -3.85 -6.41 -20.38
C THR A 149 -4.03 -5.98 -21.85
N ASN A 150 -4.43 -4.71 -22.11
CA ASN A 150 -4.56 -4.13 -23.46
C ASN A 150 -4.48 -2.58 -23.44
N PRO A 151 -3.29 -1.96 -23.53
CA PRO A 151 -3.14 -0.50 -23.32
C PRO A 151 -3.73 0.39 -24.43
N ALA A 152 -4.32 -0.13 -25.51
CA ALA A 152 -4.72 0.72 -26.65
C ALA A 152 -5.87 0.23 -27.56
N GLY A 153 -6.58 -0.87 -27.28
CA GLY A 153 -7.54 -1.42 -28.26
C GLY A 153 -6.88 -1.79 -29.61
N VAL A 154 -5.56 -1.90 -29.57
CA VAL A 154 -4.70 -2.49 -30.59
C VAL A 154 -4.20 -3.75 -29.92
N GLU A 155 -4.28 -4.90 -30.61
CA GLU A 155 -3.63 -6.14 -30.17
C GLU A 155 -2.28 -5.78 -29.54
N PRO A 156 -2.09 -5.93 -28.21
CA PRO A 156 -0.85 -5.54 -27.59
C PRO A 156 0.26 -6.30 -28.31
N ASP A 157 1.33 -5.61 -28.65
CA ASP A 157 2.57 -6.33 -28.84
C ASP A 157 2.87 -6.94 -27.46
N ASP A 158 2.49 -8.20 -27.27
CA ASP A 158 2.68 -9.01 -26.06
C ASP A 158 4.16 -9.04 -25.61
N ARG A 159 5.08 -8.62 -26.48
CA ARG A 159 6.50 -8.36 -26.18
C ARG A 159 6.74 -7.07 -25.38
N ALA A 160 5.80 -6.14 -25.28
CA ALA A 160 5.97 -4.87 -24.54
C ALA A 160 5.50 -4.95 -23.08
N VAL A 161 4.35 -5.57 -22.79
CA VAL A 161 3.83 -5.68 -21.41
C VAL A 161 4.60 -6.75 -20.64
N LEU A 162 5.08 -6.43 -19.44
CA LEU A 162 5.81 -7.35 -18.57
C LEU A 162 4.88 -8.16 -17.68
N THR A 163 3.93 -7.49 -17.01
CA THR A 163 2.93 -8.08 -16.12
C THR A 163 1.86 -7.04 -15.75
N THR A 164 0.80 -7.49 -15.07
CA THR A 164 -0.17 -6.67 -14.32
C THR A 164 -0.04 -6.88 -12.81
N ASP A 165 1.01 -7.58 -12.42
CA ASP A 165 1.36 -7.96 -11.06
C ASP A 165 2.71 -7.29 -10.75
N GLU A 166 2.75 -5.97 -10.91
CA GLU A 166 3.87 -5.14 -10.53
C GLU A 166 3.58 -4.41 -9.23
N GLU A 167 4.56 -4.33 -8.35
CA GLU A 167 4.38 -3.68 -7.07
C GLU A 167 5.69 -3.04 -6.60
N SER A 168 5.61 -2.31 -5.50
CA SER A 168 6.82 -1.83 -4.85
C SER A 168 6.70 -2.07 -3.36
N SER A 169 7.80 -2.48 -2.73
CA SER A 169 7.82 -2.81 -1.31
C SER A 169 8.96 -2.13 -0.54
N GLY A 170 8.89 -2.24 0.78
CA GLY A 170 9.99 -1.91 1.70
C GLY A 170 10.44 -0.45 1.66
N ILE A 171 9.54 0.50 1.37
CA ILE A 171 9.93 1.91 1.30
C ILE A 171 10.42 2.44 2.65
N ILE A 172 11.59 3.06 2.66
CA ILE A 172 12.18 3.68 3.84
C ILE A 172 12.68 5.09 3.55
N PRO A 173 12.53 6.04 4.49
CA PRO A 173 13.19 7.33 4.39
C PRO A 173 14.70 7.15 4.54
N THR A 174 15.46 7.82 3.68
CA THR A 174 16.94 7.72 3.64
C THR A 174 17.61 9.09 3.80
N ASP A 175 16.94 10.03 4.45
CA ASP A 175 17.36 11.42 4.55
C ASP A 175 18.74 11.60 5.20
N LYS A 176 19.08 10.72 6.15
CA LYS A 176 20.39 10.71 6.82
C LYS A 176 21.54 10.27 5.92
N LEU A 177 21.25 9.56 4.82
CA LEU A 177 22.24 9.03 3.90
C LEU A 177 22.34 9.85 2.61
N PHE A 178 21.19 10.24 2.04
CA PHE A 178 21.12 10.85 0.71
C PHE A 178 20.46 12.24 0.68
N GLY A 179 20.09 12.77 1.86
CA GLY A 179 19.55 14.11 2.02
C GLY A 179 18.02 14.16 2.12
N GLN A 180 17.47 15.28 2.61
CA GLN A 180 16.04 15.41 2.85
C GLN A 180 15.18 15.06 1.61
N GLY A 181 14.09 14.32 1.85
CA GLY A 181 13.13 13.94 0.80
C GLY A 181 13.58 12.76 -0.05
N THR A 182 14.60 12.01 0.38
CA THR A 182 15.00 10.76 -0.29
C THR A 182 14.37 9.54 0.37
N PHE A 183 13.98 8.58 -0.47
CA PHE A 183 13.42 7.29 -0.09
C PHE A 183 14.09 6.19 -0.89
N MET A 184 14.24 5.01 -0.29
CA MET A 184 14.69 3.82 -0.99
C MET A 184 13.59 2.76 -0.87
N PHE A 185 13.33 2.01 -1.94
CA PHE A 185 12.31 0.99 -2.00
C PHE A 185 12.68 -0.02 -3.09
N ASP A 186 12.11 -1.21 -3.01
CA ASP A 186 12.24 -2.21 -4.07
C ASP A 186 11.07 -2.09 -5.04
N ALA A 187 11.35 -2.24 -6.32
CA ALA A 187 10.33 -2.40 -7.35
C ALA A 187 10.34 -3.87 -7.76
N GLU A 188 9.21 -4.53 -7.62
CA GLU A 188 9.03 -5.96 -7.80
C GLU A 188 8.13 -6.19 -9.02
N VAL A 189 8.53 -7.12 -9.88
CA VAL A 189 7.86 -7.40 -11.15
C VAL A 189 7.67 -8.91 -11.26
N HIS A 190 6.46 -9.35 -10.91
CA HIS A 190 6.04 -10.74 -10.97
C HIS A 190 5.78 -11.15 -12.42
N THR A 191 6.78 -11.70 -13.10
CA THR A 191 6.66 -12.12 -14.50
C THR A 191 7.49 -13.36 -14.80
N GLN A 192 6.99 -14.22 -15.68
CA GLN A 192 7.76 -15.34 -16.26
C GLN A 192 8.56 -14.91 -17.50
N LYS A 193 8.33 -13.69 -17.98
CA LYS A 193 8.88 -13.24 -19.25
C LYS A 193 10.40 -13.13 -19.15
N THR A 194 11.09 -13.74 -20.12
CA THR A 194 12.55 -13.80 -20.18
C THR A 194 13.25 -14.56 -19.06
N LEU A 195 12.51 -15.22 -18.15
CA LEU A 195 13.10 -16.06 -17.12
C LEU A 195 13.32 -17.51 -17.59
N PRO A 196 14.28 -18.27 -17.02
CA PRO A 196 14.50 -19.68 -17.34
C PRO A 196 13.28 -20.58 -17.07
N PRO A 197 13.10 -21.69 -17.81
CA PRO A 197 12.03 -22.65 -17.52
C PRO A 197 12.15 -23.23 -16.11
N GLY A 198 11.04 -23.21 -15.34
CA GLY A 198 11.02 -23.61 -13.93
C GLY A 198 10.85 -22.44 -12.95
N THR A 199 11.12 -21.22 -13.42
CA THR A 199 11.02 -19.98 -12.65
C THR A 199 9.67 -19.27 -12.85
N GLY A 200 9.24 -18.48 -11.87
CA GLY A 200 8.04 -17.66 -11.92
C GLY A 200 7.10 -17.80 -10.72
N PRO A 201 5.93 -17.12 -10.73
CA PRO A 201 5.00 -17.13 -9.61
C PRO A 201 4.54 -18.54 -9.20
N GLY A 202 4.49 -18.81 -7.90
CA GLY A 202 4.15 -20.07 -7.25
C GLY A 202 5.21 -21.19 -7.33
N THR A 203 6.46 -20.90 -7.70
CA THR A 203 7.52 -21.92 -7.87
C THR A 203 8.63 -21.82 -6.82
N VAL A 204 9.41 -22.89 -6.58
CA VAL A 204 10.59 -22.83 -5.68
C VAL A 204 11.65 -21.83 -6.19
N GLU A 205 11.56 -21.45 -7.47
CA GLU A 205 12.41 -20.50 -8.16
C GLU A 205 11.76 -19.10 -8.28
N GLU A 206 10.57 -18.90 -7.70
CA GLU A 206 9.84 -17.62 -7.59
C GLU A 206 10.63 -16.54 -6.82
N TYR A 207 11.64 -16.92 -6.05
CA TYR A 207 12.60 -16.00 -5.43
C TYR A 207 13.43 -15.15 -6.42
N VAL A 208 13.13 -15.20 -7.73
CA VAL A 208 13.73 -14.37 -8.76
C VAL A 208 12.63 -13.55 -9.43
N GLU A 209 12.22 -12.48 -8.76
CA GLU A 209 11.45 -11.41 -9.38
C GLU A 209 12.38 -10.56 -10.24
N LEU A 210 11.86 -10.04 -11.36
CA LEU A 210 12.53 -8.90 -11.98
C LEU A 210 12.31 -7.71 -11.05
N GLY A 211 13.31 -6.87 -10.88
CA GLY A 211 13.17 -5.79 -9.93
C GLY A 211 14.42 -4.96 -9.77
N GLN A 212 14.26 -3.85 -9.07
CA GLN A 212 15.34 -2.92 -8.81
C GLN A 212 15.16 -2.26 -7.45
N LEU A 213 16.23 -2.27 -6.66
CA LEU A 213 16.35 -1.36 -5.54
C LEU A 213 16.55 0.07 -6.07
N LEU A 214 15.56 0.93 -5.84
CA LEU A 214 15.54 2.29 -6.35
C LEU A 214 15.72 3.30 -5.23
N ILE A 215 16.39 4.41 -5.55
CA ILE A 215 16.35 5.62 -4.74
C ILE A 215 15.54 6.70 -5.45
N MET A 216 14.56 7.26 -4.75
CA MET A 216 13.74 8.37 -5.22
C MET A 216 14.02 9.61 -4.38
N LYS A 217 14.08 10.77 -5.05
CA LYS A 217 14.15 12.07 -4.39
C LYS A 217 12.93 12.90 -4.75
N VAL A 218 12.25 13.42 -3.72
CA VAL A 218 11.12 14.34 -3.88
C VAL A 218 11.62 15.78 -3.84
N ASP A 219 11.77 16.39 -5.01
CA ASP A 219 12.32 17.75 -5.10
C ASP A 219 11.37 18.84 -4.58
N SER A 220 10.04 18.60 -4.63
CA SER A 220 9.05 19.59 -4.21
C SER A 220 7.72 18.96 -3.83
N TRP A 221 7.48 18.79 -2.53
CA TRP A 221 6.20 18.31 -1.99
C TRP A 221 4.98 19.13 -2.44
N GLY A 222 5.13 20.45 -2.62
CA GLY A 222 4.04 21.29 -3.13
C GLY A 222 3.59 20.96 -4.56
N LYS A 223 4.41 20.24 -5.34
CA LYS A 223 4.02 19.72 -6.67
C LYS A 223 3.36 18.35 -6.60
N VAL A 224 3.55 17.62 -5.50
CA VAL A 224 2.96 16.30 -5.26
C VAL A 224 1.57 16.49 -4.63
N TYR A 225 1.49 17.31 -3.57
CA TYR A 225 0.28 17.60 -2.81
C TYR A 225 -0.66 18.54 -3.58
N THR A 226 -1.29 17.99 -4.60
CA THR A 226 -2.23 18.68 -5.50
C THR A 226 -3.70 18.38 -5.18
N ILE A 227 -3.95 17.55 -4.18
CA ILE A 227 -5.29 17.16 -3.71
C ILE A 227 -5.41 17.60 -2.25
N GLY A 228 -6.47 18.36 -1.95
CA GLY A 228 -6.82 18.86 -0.62
C GLY A 228 -7.82 17.99 0.10
#